data_AF-A0AAW6YL28-F1
#
_entry.id   AF-A0AAW6YL28-F1
#
_cell.length_a   1.000
_cell.length_b   1.000
_cell.length_c   1.000
_cell.angle_alpha   90.00
_cell.angle_beta   90.00
_cell.angle_gamma   90.00
#
_symmetry.space_group_name_H-M   'P 1'
#
loop_
_entity.id
_entity.type
_entity.pdbx_description
1 polymer ?
#
loop_
_entity_poly.entity_id
_entity_poly.type
_entity_poly.pdbx_seq_one_letter_code
_entity_poly.pdbx_strand_id
1 'polypeptide(L)'
;YPPYYFTVGLTLSHKMEAEVVKKSYEVLNMIRSGLSDKVQILGPTPKPIARTHNLYHYQLIIKYRFEEHLQDVLNQILDWTQEKVNKDLRLSID
;
A
#
# COMPACT_ATOMS: atom_id res chain seq x y z
N TYR A 1 13.66 16.68 -21.64
CA TYR A 1 13.43 16.94 -20.20
C TYR A 1 13.25 15.59 -19.51
N PRO A 2 13.95 15.26 -18.41
CA PRO A 2 13.82 13.96 -17.77
C PRO A 2 12.36 13.76 -17.28
N PRO A 3 11.77 12.57 -17.44
CA PRO A 3 10.41 12.35 -16.95
C PRO A 3 10.42 12.39 -15.42
N TYR A 4 9.77 13.41 -14.83
CA TYR A 4 9.48 13.43 -13.40
C TYR A 4 8.48 12.32 -13.09
N TYR A 5 8.85 11.41 -12.21
CA TYR A 5 7.94 10.44 -11.61
C TYR A 5 7.57 10.91 -10.22
N PHE A 6 6.29 10.80 -9.90
CA PHE A 6 5.76 10.95 -8.56
C PHE A 6 5.76 9.61 -7.85
N THR A 7 5.76 9.65 -6.53
CA THR A 7 5.69 8.46 -5.69
C THR A 7 4.61 8.62 -4.64
N VAL A 8 3.87 7.54 -4.41
CA VAL A 8 3.02 7.37 -3.23
C VAL A 8 3.51 6.16 -2.46
N GLY A 9 3.76 6.33 -1.17
CA GLY A 9 4.08 5.25 -0.25
C GLY A 9 2.82 4.79 0.49
N LEU A 10 2.59 3.49 0.55
CA LEU A 10 1.59 2.88 1.44
C LEU A 10 2.33 2.07 2.49
N THR A 11 2.12 2.36 3.76
CA THR A 11 2.62 1.53 4.87
C THR A 11 1.45 0.84 5.57
N LEU A 12 1.43 -0.49 5.53
CA LEU A 12 0.53 -1.31 6.33
C LEU A 12 1.23 -1.78 7.60
N SER A 13 0.48 -1.85 8.71
CA SER A 13 1.00 -2.43 9.93
C SER A 13 -0.05 -3.18 10.74
N HIS A 14 0.39 -4.27 11.38
CA HIS A 14 -0.47 -5.16 12.14
C HIS A 14 0.31 -5.85 13.27
N LYS A 15 -0.38 -6.33 14.30
CA LYS A 15 0.24 -7.04 15.43
C LYS A 15 0.79 -8.41 15.04
N MET A 16 0.19 -9.03 14.02
CA MET A 16 0.56 -10.34 13.48
C MET A 16 1.20 -10.17 12.11
N GLU A 17 2.41 -10.72 11.93
CA GLU A 17 3.16 -10.60 10.68
C GLU A 17 2.44 -11.24 9.49
N ALA A 18 1.91 -12.46 9.67
CA ALA A 18 1.20 -13.18 8.61
C ALA A 18 0.00 -12.37 8.08
N GLU A 19 -0.70 -11.64 8.96
CA GLU A 19 -1.83 -10.79 8.56
C GLU A 19 -1.36 -9.57 7.77
N VAL A 20 -0.33 -8.84 8.22
CA VAL A 20 0.16 -7.68 7.44
C VAL A 20 0.73 -8.11 6.09
N VAL A 21 1.40 -9.25 6.01
CA VAL A 21 1.87 -9.84 4.75
C VAL A 21 0.68 -10.06 3.83
N LYS A 22 -0.32 -10.85 4.27
CA LYS A 22 -1.51 -11.16 3.50
C LYS A 22 -2.22 -9.89 3.02
N LYS A 23 -2.47 -8.95 3.93
CA LYS A 23 -3.15 -7.67 3.66
C LYS A 23 -2.37 -6.78 2.69
N SER A 24 -1.03 -6.80 2.76
CA SER A 24 -0.19 -6.05 1.81
C SER A 24 -0.28 -6.59 0.39
N TYR A 25 -0.46 -7.91 0.21
CA TYR A 25 -0.72 -8.51 -1.10
C TYR A 25 -2.15 -8.27 -1.59
N GLU A 26 -3.14 -8.23 -0.69
CA GLU A 26 -4.51 -7.81 -1.04
C GLU A 26 -4.50 -6.37 -1.59
N VAL A 27 -3.81 -5.44 -0.92
CA VAL A 27 -3.61 -4.06 -1.41
C VAL A 27 -2.86 -4.02 -2.73
N LEU A 28 -1.79 -4.81 -2.91
CA LEU A 28 -1.07 -4.90 -4.18
C LEU A 28 -2.02 -5.30 -5.32
N ASN A 29 -2.91 -6.26 -5.09
CA ASN A 29 -3.86 -6.72 -6.10
C ASN A 29 -4.89 -5.64 -6.43
N MET A 30 -5.41 -4.91 -5.43
CA MET A 30 -6.31 -3.77 -5.66
C MET A 30 -5.65 -2.70 -6.54
N ILE A 31 -4.38 -2.37 -6.25
CA ILE A 31 -3.60 -1.40 -7.04
C ILE A 31 -3.43 -1.91 -8.47
N ARG A 32 -3.03 -3.17 -8.66
CA ARG A 32 -2.84 -3.76 -9.99
C ARG A 32 -4.12 -3.86 -10.81
N SER A 33 -5.26 -4.08 -10.15
CA SER A 33 -6.56 -4.14 -10.83
C SER A 33 -7.14 -2.76 -11.18
N GLY A 34 -6.74 -1.72 -10.43
CA GLY A 34 -7.33 -0.39 -10.56
C GLY A 34 -6.46 0.64 -11.28
N LEU A 35 -5.14 0.41 -11.41
CA LEU A 35 -4.22 1.33 -12.07
C LEU A 35 -3.76 0.77 -13.43
N SER A 36 -3.28 1.65 -14.30
CA SER A 36 -2.73 1.25 -15.60
C SER A 36 -1.39 0.54 -15.48
N ASP A 37 -1.02 -0.26 -16.48
CA ASP A 37 0.29 -0.93 -16.56
C ASP A 37 1.49 0.03 -16.66
N LYS A 38 1.24 1.35 -16.74
CA LYS A 38 2.28 2.39 -16.77
C LYS A 38 2.83 2.71 -15.39
N VAL A 39 2.15 2.32 -14.32
CA VAL A 39 2.66 2.50 -12.96
C VAL A 39 3.66 1.39 -12.62
N GLN A 40 4.72 1.77 -11.92
CA GLN A 40 5.68 0.81 -11.38
C GLN A 40 5.42 0.65 -9.88
N ILE A 41 5.18 -0.58 -9.44
CA ILE A 41 4.94 -0.89 -8.03
C ILE A 41 6.16 -1.58 -7.46
N LEU A 42 6.66 -1.10 -6.33
CA LEU A 42 7.74 -1.71 -5.55
C LEU A 42 7.15 -2.28 -4.26
N GLY A 43 7.43 -3.56 -3.99
CA GLY A 43 6.89 -4.28 -2.83
C GLY A 43 5.68 -5.17 -3.14
N PRO A 44 4.98 -5.67 -2.11
CA PRO A 44 5.15 -5.35 -0.69
C PRO A 44 6.45 -5.90 -0.09
N THR A 45 7.19 -5.07 0.64
CA THR A 45 8.40 -5.49 1.36
C THR A 45 8.31 -5.15 2.85
N PRO A 46 8.90 -5.98 3.74
CA PRO A 46 9.02 -5.62 5.15
C PRO A 46 9.88 -4.35 5.28
N LYS A 47 9.49 -3.42 6.16
CA LYS A 47 10.35 -2.28 6.46
C LYS A 47 11.61 -2.75 7.20
N PRO A 48 12.77 -2.08 7.02
CA PRO A 48 14.03 -2.46 7.68
C PRO A 48 13.91 -2.56 9.20
N ILE A 49 13.07 -1.71 9.80
CA ILE A 49 12.65 -1.85 11.19
C ILE A 49 11.41 -2.76 11.21
N ALA A 50 11.66 -4.05 11.42
CA ALA A 50 10.63 -5.08 11.37
C ALA A 50 9.50 -4.85 12.37
N ARG A 51 9.77 -4.20 13.51
CA ARG A 51 8.78 -3.95 14.57
C ARG A 51 8.95 -2.62 15.28
N THR A 52 7.89 -1.80 15.29
CA THR A 52 7.82 -0.59 16.13
C THR A 52 6.49 -0.60 16.87
N HIS A 53 6.48 -0.23 18.16
CA HIS A 53 5.27 -0.27 18.99
C HIS A 53 4.50 -1.61 18.90
N ASN A 54 5.26 -2.72 18.88
CA ASN A 54 4.74 -4.08 18.74
C ASN A 54 4.02 -4.43 17.42
N LEU A 55 4.11 -3.60 16.38
CA LEU A 55 3.50 -3.85 15.06
C LEU A 55 4.56 -4.22 14.02
N TYR A 56 4.23 -5.17 13.14
CA TYR A 56 4.98 -5.48 11.93
C TYR A 56 4.61 -4.50 10.83
N HIS A 57 5.56 -4.09 9.99
CA HIS A 57 5.35 -3.07 8.97
C HIS A 57 5.73 -3.56 7.58
N TYR A 58 4.82 -3.41 6.62
CA TYR A 58 5.06 -3.66 5.20
C TYR A 58 4.79 -2.40 4.41
N GLN A 59 5.57 -2.17 3.36
CA GLN A 59 5.43 -1.00 2.51
C GLN A 59 5.26 -1.37 1.04
N LEU A 60 4.47 -0.56 0.34
CA LEU A 60 4.38 -0.51 -1.11
C LEU A 60 4.73 0.91 -1.56
N ILE A 61 5.42 1.02 -2.69
CA ILE A 61 5.68 2.32 -3.33
C ILE A 61 5.14 2.26 -4.75
N ILE A 62 4.24 3.17 -5.08
CA ILE A 62 3.70 3.36 -6.42
C ILE A 62 4.50 4.49 -7.07
N LYS A 63 5.21 4.21 -8.15
CA LYS A 63 5.85 5.22 -9.00
C LYS A 63 5.00 5.43 -10.24
N TYR A 64 4.61 6.67 -10.51
CA TYR A 64 3.73 7.01 -11.63
C TYR A 64 4.08 8.38 -12.21
N ARG A 65 3.51 8.70 -13.36
CA ARG A 65 3.65 10.03 -13.98
C ARG A 65 2.29 10.68 -14.20
N PHE A 66 1.41 9.97 -14.90
CA PHE A 66 0.01 10.32 -15.08
C PHE A 66 -0.79 9.04 -14.81
N GLU A 67 -1.64 9.08 -13.79
CA GLU A 67 -2.51 7.97 -13.43
C GLU A 67 -3.82 8.55 -12.92
N GLU A 68 -4.86 8.48 -13.75
CA GLU A 68 -6.15 9.14 -13.50
C GLU A 68 -6.93 8.45 -12.36
N HIS A 69 -6.79 7.13 -12.23
CA HIS A 69 -7.51 6.34 -11.22
C HIS A 69 -6.78 6.25 -9.88
N LEU A 70 -5.62 6.90 -9.72
CA LEU A 70 -4.82 6.77 -8.51
C LEU A 70 -5.61 7.15 -7.26
N GLN A 71 -6.28 8.30 -7.31
CA GLN A 71 -7.05 8.78 -6.16
C GLN A 71 -8.21 7.84 -5.80
N ASP A 72 -8.93 7.34 -6.81
CA ASP A 72 -10.06 6.43 -6.60
C ASP A 72 -9.61 5.10 -5.98
N VAL A 73 -8.50 4.54 -6.48
CA VAL A 73 -7.92 3.31 -5.93
C VAL A 73 -7.42 3.51 -4.50
N LEU A 74 -6.76 4.64 -4.20
CA LEU A 74 -6.32 4.94 -2.84
C LEU A 74 -7.51 5.10 -1.88
N ASN A 75 -8.60 5.75 -2.33
CA ASN A 75 -9.83 5.84 -1.55
C ASN A 75 -10.47 4.47 -1.32
N GLN A 76 -10.51 3.61 -2.34
CA GLN A 76 -11.02 2.24 -2.20
C GLN A 76 -10.19 1.44 -1.19
N ILE A 77 -8.86 1.60 -1.16
CA ILE A 77 -7.98 0.96 -0.18
C ILE A 77 -8.24 1.53 1.23
N LEU A 78 -8.46 2.84 1.36
CA LEU A 78 -8.82 3.47 2.63
C LEU A 78 -10.15 2.91 3.16
N ASP A 79 -11.18 2.87 2.33
CA ASP A 79 -12.51 2.34 2.67
C ASP A 79 -12.44 0.86 3.08
N TRP A 80 -11.73 0.05 2.29
CA TRP A 80 -11.47 -1.35 2.61
C TRP A 80 -10.76 -1.49 3.97
N THR A 81 -9.82 -0.61 4.30
CA THR A 81 -9.13 -0.64 5.59
C THR A 81 -10.08 -0.34 6.77
N GLN A 82 -11.18 0.39 6.55
CA GLN A 82 -12.18 0.67 7.58
C GLN A 82 -13.15 -0.48 7.84
N GLU A 83 -13.13 -1.55 7.02
CA GLU A 83 -13.98 -2.71 7.24
C GLU A 83 -13.69 -3.38 8.59
N LYS A 84 -14.74 -3.94 9.24
CA LYS A 84 -14.61 -4.58 10.57
C LYS A 84 -13.56 -5.69 10.61
N VAL A 85 -13.36 -6.39 9.50
CA VAL A 85 -12.35 -7.46 9.37
C VAL A 85 -10.91 -6.92 9.48
N ASN A 86 -10.70 -5.64 9.16
CA ASN A 86 -9.41 -4.97 9.16
C ASN A 86 -9.19 -4.07 10.39
N LYS A 87 -10.01 -4.19 11.45
CA LYS A 87 -9.99 -3.30 12.63
C LYS A 87 -8.61 -3.11 13.31
N ASP A 88 -7.73 -4.10 13.23
CA ASP A 88 -6.38 -4.08 13.84
C ASP A 88 -5.29 -3.69 12.82
N LEU A 89 -5.66 -3.52 11.55
CA LEU A 89 -4.79 -3.08 10.46
C LEU A 89 -4.68 -1.56 10.50
N ARG A 90 -3.47 -1.04 10.37
CA ARG A 90 -3.21 0.39 10.21
C ARG A 90 -2.61 0.65 8.84
N LEU A 91 -3.15 1.64 8.15
CA LEU A 91 -2.65 2.14 6.87
C LEU A 91 -2.17 3.58 7.03
N SER A 92 -0.99 3.88 6.47
CA SER A 92 -0.49 5.24 6.23
C SER A 92 -0.24 5.42 4.75
N ILE A 93 -0.58 6.59 4.21
CA ILE A 93 -0.31 6.99 2.83
C ILE A 93 0.55 8.25 2.89
N ASP A 94 1.72 8.21 2.25
CA ASP A 94 2.75 9.25 2.23
C ASP A 94 3.11 9.68 0.80
#